data_AF-A0A413WLK1-F1
#
_entry.id   AF-A0A413WLK1-F1
#
_cell.length_a   1.000
_cell.length_b   1.000
_cell.length_c   1.000
_cell.angle_alpha   90.00
_cell.angle_beta   90.00
_cell.angle_gamma   90.00
#
_symmetry.space_group_name_H-M   'P 1'
#
loop_
_entity.id
_entity.type
_entity.pdbx_description
1 polymer ?
#
loop_
_entity_poly.entity_id
_entity_poly.type
_entity_poly.pdbx_seq_one_letter_code
_entity_poly.pdbx_strand_id
1 'polypeptide(L)'
;MDVRTLANRELAELPLIDMTEWLVRKGEHDPTFRLVANEFRVVTTLLDHGYYIEASERMTPLLGMKVPAAFHRLGLALEVKANGKKAAKRRFRSFSPAVTGHADLSDWRNAFKWNKTWLGLPLVVGLGLVALIFWPDSEPPPVTPTASNERVETVTEDEALAKRLEELEQEVARLEEANEALQAEDETAEAPEAPAVIPLAEVETLVSDKRYKEADALLVGKAKAGQEQAVGFYRLLVDNKLGEAEIKDYAAYVDTYPESGYKADVLWMKGIAEKKAGDDAYRTTLAEVAAMDGTYWAPIAKSVLEEE
;
A
#
# COMPACT_ATOMS: atom_id res chain seq x y z
N MET A 1 -8.57 -15.93 2.99
CA MET A 1 -8.47 -14.45 2.98
C MET A 1 -8.51 -13.95 1.55
N ASP A 2 -9.28 -12.90 1.26
CA ASP A 2 -9.31 -12.26 -0.06
C ASP A 2 -8.00 -11.48 -0.34
N VAL A 3 -7.66 -11.32 -1.63
CA VAL A 3 -6.45 -10.63 -2.10
C VAL A 3 -6.41 -9.17 -1.66
N ARG A 4 -7.55 -8.47 -1.60
CA ARG A 4 -7.60 -7.07 -1.16
C ARG A 4 -7.35 -6.96 0.35
N THR A 5 -7.96 -7.84 1.14
CA THR A 5 -7.73 -7.93 2.58
C THR A 5 -6.28 -8.25 2.89
N LEU A 6 -5.70 -9.21 2.17
CA LEU A 6 -4.28 -9.54 2.27
C LEU A 6 -3.41 -8.32 1.95
N ALA A 7 -3.66 -7.63 0.83
CA ALA A 7 -2.90 -6.43 0.46
C ALA A 7 -3.01 -5.33 1.53
N ASN A 8 -4.20 -5.09 2.09
CA ASN A 8 -4.36 -4.10 3.17
C ASN A 8 -3.54 -4.47 4.40
N ARG A 9 -3.59 -5.74 4.81
CA ARG A 9 -2.79 -6.26 5.93
C ARG A 9 -1.30 -6.04 5.68
N GLU A 10 -0.79 -6.44 4.52
CA GLU A 10 0.62 -6.27 4.18
C GLU A 10 1.05 -4.80 4.21
N LEU A 11 0.23 -3.88 3.70
CA LEU A 11 0.55 -2.44 3.72
C LEU A 11 0.52 -1.83 5.12
N ALA A 12 -0.24 -2.43 6.05
CA ALA A 12 -0.34 -1.96 7.43
C ALA A 12 0.71 -2.57 8.36
N GLU A 13 1.08 -3.84 8.12
CA GLU A 13 1.87 -4.63 9.08
C GLU A 13 3.32 -4.87 8.65
N LEU A 14 3.67 -4.67 7.38
CA LEU A 14 5.06 -4.88 6.95
C LEU A 14 5.99 -3.86 7.62
N PRO A 15 7.13 -4.31 8.19
CA PRO A 15 8.04 -3.43 8.92
C PRO A 15 8.91 -2.63 7.95
N LEU A 16 8.36 -1.54 7.38
CA LEU A 16 9.03 -0.71 6.38
C LEU A 16 10.35 -0.11 6.89
N ILE A 17 10.43 0.19 8.19
CA ILE A 17 11.65 0.69 8.84
C ILE A 17 12.74 -0.39 8.81
N ASP A 18 12.43 -1.60 9.31
CA ASP A 18 13.39 -2.71 9.33
C ASP A 18 13.84 -3.11 7.91
N MET A 19 12.93 -3.04 6.93
CA MET A 19 13.26 -3.26 5.52
C MET A 19 14.25 -2.21 5.01
N THR A 20 14.05 -0.94 5.37
CA THR A 20 14.96 0.16 5.01
C THR A 20 16.32 -0.02 5.69
N GLU A 21 16.35 -0.34 6.97
CA GLU A 21 17.59 -0.59 7.71
C GLU A 21 18.36 -1.79 7.15
N TRP A 22 17.66 -2.85 6.74
CA TRP A 22 18.29 -4.00 6.08
C TRP A 22 18.99 -3.58 4.78
N LEU A 23 18.35 -2.75 3.96
CA LEU A 23 18.95 -2.23 2.73
C LEU A 23 20.16 -1.35 3.01
N VAL A 24 20.07 -0.46 4.01
CA VAL A 24 21.20 0.41 4.42
C VAL A 24 22.38 -0.43 4.89
N ARG A 25 22.15 -1.42 5.76
CA ARG A 25 23.20 -2.32 6.28
C ARG A 25 23.81 -3.17 5.17
N LYS A 26 23.02 -3.67 4.22
CA LYS A 26 23.56 -4.33 3.03
C LYS A 26 24.37 -3.36 2.16
N GLY A 27 23.92 -2.12 2.07
CA GLY A 27 24.61 -1.02 1.40
C GLY A 27 26.00 -0.72 1.94
N GLU A 28 26.29 -1.02 3.22
CA GLU A 28 27.63 -0.85 3.78
C GLU A 28 28.67 -1.72 3.07
N HIS A 29 28.25 -2.90 2.60
CA HIS A 29 29.12 -3.90 1.97
C HIS A 29 28.96 -3.99 0.43
N ASP A 30 27.80 -3.62 -0.10
CA ASP A 30 27.50 -3.60 -1.54
C ASP A 30 26.91 -2.24 -1.94
N PRO A 31 27.66 -1.40 -2.68
CA PRO A 31 27.20 -0.08 -3.11
C PRO A 31 25.86 -0.08 -3.87
N THR A 32 25.52 -1.17 -4.55
CA THR A 32 24.24 -1.33 -5.27
C THR A 32 23.08 -1.19 -4.29
N PHE A 33 23.19 -1.76 -3.09
CA PHE A 33 22.15 -1.68 -2.07
C PHE A 33 22.02 -0.29 -1.43
N ARG A 34 23.02 0.60 -1.55
CA ARG A 34 22.88 2.01 -1.12
C ARG A 34 21.91 2.78 -2.02
N LEU A 35 22.03 2.57 -3.33
CA LEU A 35 21.11 3.17 -4.31
C LEU A 35 19.69 2.64 -4.09
N VAL A 36 19.56 1.33 -3.87
CA VAL A 36 18.29 0.66 -3.59
C VAL A 36 17.67 1.13 -2.28
N ALA A 37 18.48 1.40 -1.24
CA ALA A 37 18.00 1.98 0.01
C ALA A 37 17.41 3.38 -0.20
N ASN A 38 18.01 4.20 -1.05
CA ASN A 38 17.48 5.51 -1.41
C ASN A 38 16.18 5.39 -2.20
N GLU A 39 16.13 4.51 -3.20
CA GLU A 39 14.90 4.27 -3.97
C GLU A 39 13.77 3.67 -3.12
N PHE A 40 14.11 2.80 -2.16
CA PHE A 40 13.12 2.24 -1.25
C PHE A 40 12.55 3.30 -0.28
N ARG A 41 13.35 4.29 0.13
CA ARG A 41 12.84 5.46 0.88
C ARG A 41 11.86 6.28 0.05
N VAL A 42 12.07 6.39 -1.25
CA VAL A 42 11.09 7.01 -2.16
C VAL A 42 9.80 6.18 -2.24
N VAL A 43 9.90 4.84 -2.32
CA VAL A 43 8.71 3.95 -2.35
C VAL A 43 7.88 4.08 -1.06
N THR A 44 8.52 4.03 0.11
CA THR A 44 7.84 4.15 1.41
C THR A 44 7.16 5.52 1.56
N THR A 45 7.83 6.56 1.11
CA THR A 45 7.29 7.92 1.04
C THR A 45 6.04 8.03 0.16
N LEU A 46 6.11 7.49 -1.06
CA LEU A 46 4.97 7.48 -1.99
C LEU A 46 3.79 6.68 -1.42
N LEU A 47 4.09 5.58 -0.72
CA LEU A 47 3.11 4.76 -0.02
C LEU A 47 2.39 5.56 1.09
N ASP A 48 3.12 6.30 1.92
CA ASP A 48 2.55 7.13 3.02
C ASP A 48 1.52 8.14 2.49
N HIS A 49 1.73 8.63 1.27
CA HIS A 49 0.87 9.63 0.62
C HIS A 49 -0.15 9.00 -0.37
N GLY A 50 -0.27 7.67 -0.38
CA GLY A 50 -1.24 6.96 -1.21
C GLY A 50 -0.98 7.03 -2.72
N TYR A 51 0.27 7.25 -3.15
CA TYR A 51 0.72 7.15 -4.55
C TYR A 51 1.10 5.71 -4.89
N TYR A 52 0.10 4.82 -4.86
CA TYR A 52 0.30 3.38 -5.03
C TYR A 52 0.84 2.99 -6.39
N ILE A 53 0.45 3.70 -7.45
CA ILE A 53 0.88 3.40 -8.83
C ILE A 53 2.38 3.67 -8.94
N GLU A 54 2.80 4.87 -8.56
CA GLU A 54 4.18 5.32 -8.61
C GLU A 54 5.07 4.50 -7.67
N ALA A 55 4.58 4.19 -6.45
CA ALA A 55 5.25 3.29 -5.53
C ALA A 55 5.40 1.88 -6.11
N SER A 56 4.37 1.36 -6.81
CA SER A 56 4.40 0.04 -7.42
C SER A 56 5.37 -0.04 -8.61
N GLU A 57 5.47 1.04 -9.40
CA GLU A 57 6.41 1.14 -10.51
C GLU A 57 7.85 1.13 -10.00
N ARG A 58 8.16 2.01 -9.04
CA ARG A 58 9.49 2.12 -8.42
C ARG A 58 9.91 0.90 -7.62
N MET A 59 8.94 0.11 -7.13
CA MET A 59 9.23 -1.15 -6.48
C MET A 59 9.72 -2.23 -7.47
N THR A 60 9.31 -2.17 -8.74
CA THR A 60 9.56 -3.25 -9.72
C THR A 60 11.06 -3.56 -9.91
N PRO A 61 11.95 -2.57 -10.12
CA PRO A 61 13.39 -2.82 -10.24
C PRO A 61 13.97 -3.46 -8.97
N LEU A 62 13.49 -3.06 -7.78
CA LEU A 62 13.99 -3.56 -6.49
C LEU A 62 13.70 -5.06 -6.31
N LEU A 63 12.57 -5.55 -6.84
CA LEU A 63 12.21 -6.97 -6.81
C LEU A 63 13.06 -7.84 -7.73
N GLY A 64 13.81 -7.25 -8.66
CA GLY A 64 14.78 -7.96 -9.50
C GLY A 64 16.05 -8.36 -8.73
N MET A 65 16.26 -7.80 -7.54
CA MET A 65 17.44 -8.05 -6.71
C MET A 65 17.21 -9.20 -5.72
N LYS A 66 18.30 -9.66 -5.09
CA LYS A 66 18.24 -10.67 -4.02
C LYS A 66 17.79 -10.01 -2.70
N VAL A 67 16.51 -9.65 -2.65
CA VAL A 67 15.87 -9.02 -1.48
C VAL A 67 15.05 -10.04 -0.67
N PRO A 68 14.82 -9.80 0.63
CA PRO A 68 13.95 -10.63 1.46
C PRO A 68 12.52 -10.74 0.89
N ALA A 69 11.82 -11.82 1.26
CA ALA A 69 10.44 -12.07 0.83
C ALA A 69 9.46 -10.93 1.17
N ALA A 70 9.73 -10.16 2.22
CA ALA A 70 8.97 -8.97 2.60
C ALA A 70 8.86 -7.93 1.47
N PHE A 71 9.92 -7.72 0.67
CA PHE A 71 9.88 -6.80 -0.47
C PHE A 71 8.92 -7.30 -1.55
N HIS A 72 8.94 -8.59 -1.84
CA HIS A 72 8.01 -9.20 -2.79
C HIS A 72 6.56 -9.13 -2.30
N ARG A 73 6.31 -9.32 -1.00
CA ARG A 73 4.97 -9.13 -0.38
C ARG A 73 4.49 -7.69 -0.52
N LEU A 74 5.35 -6.72 -0.20
CA LEU A 74 5.05 -5.30 -0.37
C LEU A 74 4.76 -4.96 -1.84
N GLY A 75 5.59 -5.43 -2.77
CA GLY A 75 5.40 -5.21 -4.20
C GLY A 75 4.12 -5.82 -4.77
N LEU A 76 3.65 -6.95 -4.23
CA LEU A 76 2.34 -7.50 -4.58
C LEU A 76 1.21 -6.67 -3.99
N ALA A 77 1.34 -6.21 -2.74
CA ALA A 77 0.34 -5.40 -2.08
C ALA A 77 0.15 -4.04 -2.77
N LEU A 78 1.25 -3.38 -3.13
CA LEU A 78 1.27 -2.15 -3.94
C LEU A 78 0.61 -2.39 -5.30
N GLU A 79 0.93 -3.50 -5.98
CA GLU A 79 0.35 -3.81 -7.30
C GLU A 79 -1.16 -4.11 -7.23
N VAL A 80 -1.63 -4.74 -6.15
CA VAL A 80 -3.07 -4.92 -5.91
C VAL A 80 -3.76 -3.57 -5.75
N LYS A 81 -3.15 -2.64 -5.01
CA LYS A 81 -3.71 -1.30 -4.79
C LYS A 81 -3.68 -0.43 -6.03
N ALA A 82 -2.58 -0.45 -6.77
CA ALA A 82 -2.37 0.34 -7.97
C ALA A 82 -3.21 -0.16 -9.15
N ASN A 83 -3.06 -1.46 -9.46
CA ASN A 83 -3.44 -2.03 -10.75
C ASN A 83 -4.41 -3.22 -10.62
N GLY A 84 -4.81 -3.54 -9.39
CA GLY A 84 -5.77 -4.59 -9.10
C GLY A 84 -5.22 -6.02 -9.15
N LYS A 85 -6.08 -6.98 -8.78
CA LYS A 85 -5.73 -8.40 -8.61
C LYS A 85 -5.10 -9.05 -9.86
N LYS A 86 -5.56 -8.68 -11.06
CA LYS A 86 -5.05 -9.28 -12.31
C LYS A 86 -3.59 -8.90 -12.57
N ALA A 87 -3.22 -7.64 -12.33
CA ALA A 87 -1.86 -7.15 -12.46
C ALA A 87 -0.95 -7.78 -11.40
N ALA A 88 -1.38 -7.80 -10.13
CA ALA A 88 -0.64 -8.45 -9.05
C ALA A 88 -0.40 -9.94 -9.29
N LYS A 89 -1.37 -10.67 -9.85
CA LYS A 89 -1.20 -12.07 -10.24
C LYS A 89 -0.19 -12.24 -11.38
N ARG A 90 -0.11 -11.28 -12.31
CA ARG A 90 0.90 -11.26 -13.38
C ARG A 90 2.30 -11.01 -12.81
N ARG A 91 2.43 -10.08 -11.86
CA ARG A 91 3.69 -9.84 -11.14
C ARG A 91 4.12 -11.06 -10.32
N PHE A 92 3.19 -11.73 -9.63
CA PHE A 92 3.49 -12.97 -8.92
C PHE A 92 4.02 -14.08 -9.85
N ARG A 93 3.51 -14.13 -11.09
CA ARG A 93 3.96 -15.08 -12.13
C ARG A 93 5.37 -14.82 -12.63
N SER A 94 5.83 -13.58 -12.61
CA SER A 94 7.18 -13.22 -13.08
C SER A 94 8.25 -13.43 -12.01
N PHE A 95 7.87 -13.73 -10.77
CA PHE A 95 8.82 -14.07 -9.72
C PHE A 95 9.50 -15.41 -10.01
N SER A 96 10.74 -15.55 -9.52
CA SER A 96 11.48 -16.80 -9.67
C SER A 96 10.79 -17.95 -8.91
N PRO A 97 11.06 -19.22 -9.29
CA PRO A 97 10.54 -20.38 -8.55
C PRO A 97 10.93 -20.38 -7.06
N ALA A 98 12.13 -19.86 -6.73
CA ALA A 98 12.58 -19.74 -5.35
C ALA A 98 11.73 -18.76 -4.54
N VAL A 99 11.38 -17.61 -5.13
CA VAL A 99 10.52 -16.59 -4.50
C VAL A 99 9.08 -17.11 -4.39
N THR A 100 8.49 -17.59 -5.48
CA THR A 100 7.10 -18.12 -5.47
C THR A 100 6.92 -19.33 -4.55
N GLY A 101 7.99 -20.10 -4.31
CA GLY A 101 8.04 -21.22 -3.39
C GLY A 101 8.18 -20.83 -1.91
N HIS A 102 8.64 -19.61 -1.60
CA HIS A 102 8.95 -19.16 -0.24
C HIS A 102 7.75 -19.28 0.72
N ALA A 103 8.03 -19.59 1.99
CA ALA A 103 7.00 -19.78 3.01
C ALA A 103 6.17 -18.50 3.24
N ASP A 104 6.84 -17.35 3.33
CA ASP A 104 6.19 -16.04 3.50
C ASP A 104 5.28 -15.60 2.35
N LEU A 105 5.36 -16.27 1.18
CA LEU A 105 4.47 -16.03 0.05
C LEU A 105 3.32 -17.05 -0.04
N SER A 106 3.15 -17.91 0.96
CA SER A 106 2.08 -18.91 1.02
C SER A 106 0.69 -18.29 0.98
N ASP A 107 0.44 -17.23 1.75
CA ASP A 107 -0.84 -16.49 1.75
C ASP A 107 -1.16 -15.93 0.36
N TRP A 108 -0.18 -15.33 -0.31
CA TRP A 108 -0.31 -14.79 -1.66
C TRP A 108 -0.57 -15.89 -2.70
N ARG A 109 0.15 -17.00 -2.59
CA ARG A 109 -0.02 -18.19 -3.44
C ARG A 109 -1.43 -18.75 -3.32
N ASN A 110 -1.94 -18.87 -2.09
CA ASN A 110 -3.30 -19.32 -1.78
C ASN A 110 -4.34 -18.31 -2.31
N ALA A 111 -4.14 -17.01 -2.07
CA ALA A 111 -5.06 -15.96 -2.50
C ALA A 111 -5.17 -15.87 -4.04
N PHE A 112 -4.10 -16.20 -4.78
CA PHE A 112 -4.11 -16.29 -6.25
C PHE A 112 -4.60 -17.64 -6.81
N LYS A 113 -4.95 -18.59 -5.93
CA LYS A 113 -5.31 -19.99 -6.29
C LYS A 113 -4.22 -20.63 -7.15
N TRP A 114 -2.97 -20.46 -6.74
CA TRP A 114 -1.81 -20.97 -7.46
C TRP A 114 -1.53 -22.41 -7.03
N ASN A 115 -2.12 -23.37 -7.76
CA ASN A 115 -1.92 -24.80 -7.47
C ASN A 115 -0.54 -25.29 -7.95
N LYS A 116 0.09 -26.17 -7.14
CA LYS A 116 1.37 -26.86 -7.43
C LYS A 116 1.34 -27.70 -8.71
N THR A 117 0.18 -27.97 -9.31
CA THR A 117 0.02 -28.83 -10.49
C THR A 117 0.60 -28.26 -11.78
N TRP A 118 1.07 -27.00 -11.81
CA TRP A 118 1.75 -26.44 -12.98
C TRP A 118 3.29 -26.59 -12.95
N LEU A 119 3.85 -27.27 -11.95
CA LEU A 119 5.26 -27.65 -11.85
C LEU A 119 5.42 -29.17 -12.05
N GLY A 120 4.83 -29.69 -13.13
CA GLY A 120 4.94 -31.08 -13.53
C GLY A 120 6.24 -31.37 -14.31
N LEU A 121 7.29 -31.73 -13.55
CA LEU A 121 8.49 -32.53 -13.85
C LEU A 121 9.58 -32.03 -14.85
N PRO A 122 10.85 -32.51 -14.76
CA PRO A 122 11.50 -33.30 -13.69
C PRO A 122 12.85 -32.77 -13.16
N LEU A 123 13.14 -33.18 -11.93
CA LEU A 123 14.44 -33.47 -11.30
C LEU A 123 15.73 -33.25 -12.14
N VAL A 124 16.50 -32.21 -11.82
CA VAL A 124 17.97 -32.23 -11.94
C VAL A 124 18.55 -31.96 -10.56
N VAL A 125 19.00 -33.04 -9.92
CA VAL A 125 19.87 -33.01 -8.74
C VAL A 125 21.26 -32.57 -9.21
N GLY A 126 21.84 -31.54 -8.59
CA GLY A 126 23.25 -31.23 -8.77
C GLY A 126 23.67 -29.80 -8.40
N LEU A 127 24.20 -29.67 -7.18
CA LEU A 127 25.17 -28.65 -6.76
C LEU A 127 24.77 -27.16 -6.78
N GLY A 128 24.42 -26.67 -5.61
CA GLY A 128 24.42 -25.24 -5.27
C GLY A 128 24.18 -24.97 -3.78
N LEU A 129 24.51 -25.94 -2.92
CA LEU A 129 24.41 -25.86 -1.46
C LEU A 129 25.65 -25.12 -0.91
N VAL A 130 25.88 -23.89 -1.33
CA VAL A 130 26.92 -23.00 -0.79
C VAL A 130 26.45 -21.54 -0.92
N ALA A 131 25.61 -21.07 0.00
CA ALA A 131 25.45 -19.63 0.33
C ALA A 131 24.49 -19.35 1.52
N LEU A 132 24.27 -20.30 2.43
CA LEU A 132 23.60 -20.03 3.72
C LEU A 132 24.53 -20.18 4.94
N ILE A 133 25.83 -20.32 4.71
CA ILE A 133 26.84 -20.21 5.76
C ILE A 133 27.40 -18.78 5.68
N PHE A 134 26.69 -17.83 6.28
CA PHE A 134 27.24 -16.61 6.90
C PHE A 134 26.13 -15.93 7.70
N TRP A 135 25.66 -16.65 8.71
CA TRP A 135 25.14 -16.08 9.95
C TRP A 135 26.12 -16.55 11.03
N PRO A 136 26.88 -15.66 11.72
CA PRO A 136 27.72 -16.11 12.81
C PRO A 136 26.83 -16.32 14.03
N ASP A 137 26.40 -17.56 14.24
CA ASP A 137 25.81 -18.02 15.50
C ASP A 137 26.93 -18.19 16.54
N SER A 138 26.71 -17.61 17.71
CA SER A 138 27.44 -17.96 18.92
C SER A 138 26.70 -19.09 19.63
N GLU A 139 27.21 -20.32 19.52
CA GLU A 139 26.91 -21.47 20.40
C GLU A 139 27.42 -21.20 21.84
N PRO A 140 27.01 -21.94 22.93
CA PRO A 140 26.78 -23.42 22.99
C PRO A 140 25.70 -23.87 24.03
N PRO A 141 25.64 -25.14 24.54
CA PRO A 141 25.54 -26.49 23.95
C PRO A 141 24.23 -27.23 24.41
N PRO A 142 23.97 -28.51 24.02
CA PRO A 142 22.66 -29.15 24.12
C PRO A 142 22.45 -29.99 25.39
N VAL A 143 21.18 -30.11 25.83
CA VAL A 143 20.73 -31.12 26.79
C VAL A 143 19.56 -31.93 26.21
N THR A 144 19.74 -33.25 26.15
CA THR A 144 18.77 -34.26 25.69
C THR A 144 17.90 -34.81 26.85
N PRO A 145 16.80 -35.53 26.56
CA PRO A 145 15.47 -35.31 27.16
C PRO A 145 15.13 -36.30 28.29
N THR A 146 14.02 -36.05 29.00
CA THR A 146 13.36 -37.08 29.85
C THR A 146 11.84 -37.05 29.65
N ALA A 147 11.29 -38.27 29.57
CA ALA A 147 9.92 -38.63 29.24
C ALA A 147 8.86 -38.25 30.31
N SER A 148 7.61 -38.09 29.88
CA SER A 148 6.44 -38.76 30.48
C SER A 148 5.19 -38.60 29.59
N ASN A 149 4.41 -39.68 29.53
CA ASN A 149 3.10 -39.79 28.89
C ASN A 149 2.04 -39.05 29.71
N GLU A 150 1.02 -38.48 29.07
CA GLU A 150 -0.37 -38.83 29.41
C GLU A 150 -1.38 -38.42 28.34
N ARG A 151 -2.39 -39.26 28.18
CA ARG A 151 -3.51 -39.21 27.24
C ARG A 151 -4.76 -38.85 28.05
N VAL A 152 -5.49 -37.81 27.67
CA VAL A 152 -6.88 -37.56 28.12
C VAL A 152 -7.62 -36.93 26.93
N GLU A 153 -8.31 -37.75 26.14
CA GLU A 153 -9.78 -37.84 26.08
C GLU A 153 -10.46 -36.53 25.66
N THR A 154 -10.76 -36.50 24.36
CA THR A 154 -11.83 -35.73 23.72
C THR A 154 -13.19 -36.06 24.33
N VAL A 155 -14.08 -35.05 24.40
CA VAL A 155 -15.57 -35.07 24.38
C VAL A 155 -16.11 -34.14 25.47
N THR A 156 -16.49 -32.91 25.09
CA THR A 156 -17.60 -32.07 25.65
C THR A 156 -17.60 -30.58 25.19
N GLU A 157 -16.93 -30.19 24.09
CA GLU A 157 -16.97 -28.78 23.62
C GLU A 157 -17.85 -28.51 22.39
N ASP A 158 -18.28 -29.53 21.63
CA ASP A 158 -19.00 -29.32 20.37
C ASP A 158 -20.48 -28.89 20.56
N GLU A 159 -21.15 -29.30 21.64
CA GLU A 159 -22.55 -28.91 21.89
C GLU A 159 -22.69 -27.48 22.44
N ALA A 160 -21.67 -26.97 23.15
CA ALA A 160 -21.65 -25.58 23.61
C ALA A 160 -21.31 -24.59 22.49
N LEU A 161 -20.50 -25.01 21.51
CA LEU A 161 -20.18 -24.24 20.31
C LEU A 161 -21.34 -24.22 19.30
N ALA A 162 -22.07 -25.33 19.15
CA ALA A 162 -23.27 -25.38 18.30
C ALA A 162 -24.38 -24.45 18.81
N LYS A 163 -24.63 -24.43 20.13
CA LYS A 163 -25.59 -23.49 20.73
C LYS A 163 -25.18 -22.03 20.58
N ARG A 164 -23.88 -21.72 20.70
CA ARG A 164 -23.36 -20.37 20.44
C ARG A 164 -23.47 -19.98 18.98
N LEU A 165 -23.25 -20.90 18.04
CA LEU A 165 -23.44 -20.66 16.62
C LEU A 165 -24.90 -20.38 16.28
N GLU A 166 -25.84 -21.11 16.89
CA GLU A 166 -27.27 -20.89 16.67
C GLU A 166 -27.76 -19.56 17.29
N GLU A 167 -27.26 -19.19 18.48
CA GLU A 167 -27.49 -17.87 19.09
C GLU A 167 -26.87 -16.73 18.26
N LEU A 168 -25.68 -16.93 17.70
CA LEU A 168 -24.99 -15.97 16.82
C LEU A 168 -25.68 -15.84 15.46
N GLU A 169 -26.19 -16.93 14.88
CA GLU A 169 -26.95 -16.90 13.63
C GLU A 169 -28.30 -16.21 13.81
N GLN A 170 -28.98 -16.41 14.95
CA GLN A 170 -30.21 -15.68 15.27
C GLN A 170 -29.96 -14.19 15.54
N GLU A 171 -28.84 -13.83 16.17
CA GLU A 171 -28.46 -12.44 16.38
C GLU A 171 -28.05 -11.75 15.06
N VAL A 172 -27.34 -12.46 14.17
CA VAL A 172 -27.02 -11.97 12.82
C VAL A 172 -28.28 -11.79 11.99
N ALA A 173 -29.23 -12.74 12.02
CA ALA A 173 -30.50 -12.59 11.31
C ALA A 173 -31.34 -11.42 11.86
N ARG A 174 -31.35 -11.20 13.18
CA ARG A 174 -32.04 -10.06 13.80
C ARG A 174 -31.35 -8.73 13.46
N LEU A 175 -30.02 -8.72 13.39
CA LEU A 175 -29.24 -7.55 13.00
C LEU A 175 -29.33 -7.28 11.49
N GLU A 176 -29.50 -8.30 10.66
CA GLU A 176 -29.78 -8.19 9.22
C GLU A 176 -31.20 -7.69 8.97
N GLU A 177 -32.22 -8.20 9.67
CA GLU A 177 -33.59 -7.63 9.61
C GLU A 177 -33.63 -6.19 10.14
N ALA A 178 -32.85 -5.86 11.19
CA ALA A 178 -32.72 -4.48 11.66
C ALA A 178 -31.95 -3.59 10.67
N ASN A 179 -30.95 -4.13 9.96
CA ASN A 179 -30.22 -3.41 8.91
C ASN A 179 -31.08 -3.22 7.65
N GLU A 180 -31.89 -4.20 7.27
CA GLU A 180 -32.83 -4.08 6.16
C GLU A 180 -33.98 -3.14 6.50
N ALA A 181 -34.43 -3.09 7.77
CA ALA A 181 -35.39 -2.09 8.23
C ALA A 181 -34.79 -0.67 8.25
N LEU A 182 -33.52 -0.51 8.64
CA LEU A 182 -32.80 0.77 8.57
C LEU A 182 -32.49 1.20 7.12
N GLN A 183 -32.17 0.26 6.22
CA GLN A 183 -31.96 0.53 4.79
C GLN A 183 -33.26 0.84 4.06
N ALA A 184 -34.39 0.26 4.49
CA ALA A 184 -35.71 0.56 3.92
C ALA A 184 -36.28 1.91 4.39
N GLU A 185 -35.88 2.43 5.56
CA GLU A 185 -36.18 3.81 5.96
C GLU A 185 -35.27 4.85 5.27
N ASP A 186 -34.05 4.48 4.86
CA ASP A 186 -33.08 5.37 4.19
C ASP A 186 -33.38 5.62 2.69
N GLU A 187 -34.22 4.82 2.03
CA GLU A 187 -34.62 5.10 0.63
C GLU A 187 -35.64 6.26 0.49
N THR A 188 -36.03 6.90 1.60
CA THR A 188 -36.80 8.16 1.59
C THR A 188 -36.07 9.33 2.23
N ALA A 189 -34.75 9.24 2.40
CA ALA A 189 -33.94 10.37 2.86
C ALA A 189 -33.53 11.25 1.67
N GLU A 190 -34.13 12.43 1.62
CA GLU A 190 -33.71 13.57 0.82
C GLU A 190 -32.17 13.75 0.92
N ALA A 191 -31.50 13.97 -0.20
CA ALA A 191 -30.03 14.08 -0.26
C ALA A 191 -29.50 14.96 0.88
N PRO A 192 -28.51 14.50 1.68
CA PRO A 192 -28.01 15.27 2.81
C PRO A 192 -27.60 16.66 2.32
N GLU A 193 -28.19 17.71 2.92
CA GLU A 193 -27.85 19.09 2.61
C GLU A 193 -26.34 19.26 2.70
N ALA A 194 -25.71 19.69 1.60
CA ALA A 194 -24.28 19.92 1.56
C ALA A 194 -23.88 20.87 2.71
N PRO A 195 -22.83 20.55 3.48
CA PRO A 195 -22.47 21.34 4.64
C PRO A 195 -22.16 22.78 4.22
N ALA A 196 -22.73 23.76 4.94
CA ALA A 196 -22.53 25.18 4.63
C ALA A 196 -21.05 25.59 4.69
N VAL A 197 -20.28 24.93 5.56
CA VAL A 197 -18.83 25.09 5.72
C VAL A 197 -18.17 23.72 5.65
N ILE A 198 -17.10 23.61 4.86
CA ILE A 198 -16.37 22.35 4.69
C ILE A 198 -15.73 21.91 6.02
N PRO A 199 -16.04 20.69 6.52
CA PRO A 199 -15.45 20.15 7.74
C PRO A 199 -14.05 19.59 7.45
N LEU A 200 -13.04 20.47 7.37
CA LEU A 200 -11.70 20.09 6.91
C LEU A 200 -11.07 18.91 7.67
N ALA A 201 -11.25 18.83 8.99
CA ALA A 201 -10.71 17.72 9.80
C ALA A 201 -11.35 16.35 9.44
N GLU A 202 -12.61 16.35 9.06
CA GLU A 202 -13.31 15.14 8.61
C GLU A 202 -12.87 14.77 7.20
N VAL A 203 -12.72 15.76 6.30
CA VAL A 203 -12.13 15.57 4.97
C VAL A 203 -10.73 14.99 5.08
N GLU A 204 -9.88 15.53 5.95
CA GLU A 204 -8.52 15.03 6.22
C GLU A 204 -8.54 13.57 6.65
N THR A 205 -9.46 13.20 7.55
CA THR A 205 -9.63 11.83 8.02
C THR A 205 -10.06 10.91 6.88
N LEU A 206 -11.07 11.30 6.10
CA LEU A 206 -11.56 10.52 4.96
C LEU A 206 -10.51 10.36 3.87
N VAL A 207 -9.72 11.40 3.59
CA VAL A 207 -8.60 11.36 2.64
C VAL A 207 -7.52 10.41 3.14
N SER A 208 -7.17 10.46 4.44
CA SER A 208 -6.24 9.52 5.06
C SER A 208 -6.73 8.06 4.95
N ASP A 209 -8.03 7.86 5.17
CA ASP A 209 -8.73 6.57 5.02
C ASP A 209 -8.98 6.17 3.55
N LYS A 210 -8.60 7.01 2.58
CA LYS A 210 -8.80 6.81 1.13
C LYS A 210 -10.27 6.70 0.71
N ARG A 211 -11.18 7.27 1.50
CA ARG A 211 -12.62 7.37 1.22
C ARG A 211 -12.90 8.59 0.35
N TYR A 212 -12.25 8.68 -0.82
CA TYR A 212 -12.23 9.89 -1.64
C TYR A 212 -13.60 10.33 -2.14
N LYS A 213 -14.52 9.40 -2.46
CA LYS A 213 -15.90 9.74 -2.84
C LYS A 213 -16.69 10.38 -1.71
N GLU A 214 -16.39 9.99 -0.49
CA GLU A 214 -17.06 10.52 0.70
C GLU A 214 -16.44 11.87 1.08
N ALA A 215 -15.12 12.00 0.94
CA ALA A 215 -14.43 13.28 1.04
C ALA A 215 -14.95 14.28 0.00
N ASP A 216 -15.17 13.85 -1.26
CA ASP A 216 -15.74 14.66 -2.33
C ASP A 216 -17.13 15.21 -1.96
N ALA A 217 -18.01 14.35 -1.44
CA ALA A 217 -19.33 14.76 -0.97
C ALA A 217 -19.28 15.86 0.12
N LEU A 218 -18.25 15.84 0.99
CA LEU A 218 -18.04 16.88 2.00
C LEU A 218 -17.38 18.16 1.46
N LEU A 219 -16.73 18.09 0.29
CA LEU A 219 -16.01 19.20 -0.34
C LEU A 219 -16.91 20.10 -1.20
N VAL A 220 -18.23 19.89 -1.23
CA VAL A 220 -19.18 20.69 -2.02
C VAL A 220 -19.46 22.07 -1.41
N GLY A 221 -19.18 22.25 -0.11
CA GLY A 221 -19.47 23.48 0.66
C GLY A 221 -18.52 24.67 0.41
N LYS A 222 -18.65 25.72 1.24
CA LYS A 222 -17.71 26.86 1.23
C LYS A 222 -16.55 26.63 2.18
N ALA A 223 -15.37 27.11 1.79
CA ALA A 223 -14.21 27.15 2.68
C ALA A 223 -14.45 28.12 3.85
N LYS A 224 -13.95 27.76 5.02
CA LYS A 224 -13.85 28.68 6.15
C LYS A 224 -12.74 29.71 5.88
N ALA A 225 -12.94 30.95 6.35
CA ALA A 225 -11.94 32.00 6.24
C ALA A 225 -10.58 31.56 6.84
N GLY A 226 -9.50 31.72 6.07
CA GLY A 226 -8.15 31.30 6.44
C GLY A 226 -7.83 29.82 6.16
N GLN A 227 -8.77 29.05 5.60
CA GLN A 227 -8.59 27.64 5.22
C GLN A 227 -8.73 27.41 3.71
N GLU A 228 -8.86 28.47 2.91
CA GLU A 228 -9.15 28.42 1.47
C GLU A 228 -8.08 27.62 0.71
N GLN A 229 -6.81 27.83 1.05
CA GLN A 229 -5.70 27.08 0.46
C GLN A 229 -5.78 25.58 0.78
N ALA A 230 -6.09 25.22 2.04
CA ALA A 230 -6.16 23.81 2.44
C ALA A 230 -7.34 23.11 1.77
N VAL A 231 -8.50 23.77 1.73
CA VAL A 231 -9.68 23.28 1.01
C VAL A 231 -9.38 23.11 -0.48
N GLY A 232 -8.72 24.09 -1.11
CA GLY A 232 -8.31 24.00 -2.51
C GLY A 232 -7.39 22.81 -2.77
N PHE A 233 -6.44 22.56 -1.85
CA PHE A 233 -5.53 21.42 -1.92
C PHE A 233 -6.27 20.09 -1.82
N TYR A 234 -7.16 19.92 -0.82
CA TYR A 234 -7.89 18.67 -0.64
C TYR A 234 -8.88 18.39 -1.78
N ARG A 235 -9.51 19.43 -2.34
CA ARG A 235 -10.33 19.27 -3.56
C ARG A 235 -9.48 18.75 -4.71
N LEU A 236 -8.37 19.42 -5.01
CA LEU A 236 -7.47 19.00 -6.06
C LEU A 236 -6.89 17.59 -5.84
N LEU A 237 -6.57 17.24 -4.60
CA LEU A 237 -6.09 15.91 -4.23
C LEU A 237 -7.19 14.86 -4.46
N VAL A 238 -8.43 15.11 -4.02
CA VAL A 238 -9.55 14.20 -4.21
C VAL A 238 -9.86 14.03 -5.70
N ASP A 239 -9.96 15.13 -6.45
CA ASP A 239 -10.19 15.13 -7.90
C ASP A 239 -9.10 14.33 -8.62
N ASN A 240 -7.83 14.51 -8.25
CA ASN A 240 -6.72 13.73 -8.78
C ASN A 240 -6.88 12.21 -8.49
N LYS A 241 -7.30 11.84 -7.28
CA LYS A 241 -7.51 10.44 -6.90
C LYS A 241 -8.76 9.82 -7.55
N LEU A 242 -9.73 10.64 -7.94
CA LEU A 242 -10.91 10.22 -8.70
C LEU A 242 -10.69 10.25 -10.23
N GLY A 243 -9.59 10.86 -10.69
CA GLY A 243 -9.26 10.99 -12.11
C GLY A 243 -10.01 12.12 -12.81
N GLU A 244 -10.45 13.11 -12.04
CA GLU A 244 -11.25 14.27 -12.47
C GLU A 244 -10.43 15.55 -12.58
N ALA A 245 -9.24 15.60 -11.96
CA ALA A 245 -8.34 16.76 -12.04
C ALA A 245 -7.62 16.84 -13.41
N GLU A 246 -7.61 18.04 -13.99
CA GLU A 246 -6.84 18.38 -15.18
C GLU A 246 -5.53 19.11 -14.83
N ILE A 247 -4.53 19.07 -15.73
CA ILE A 247 -3.23 19.75 -15.54
C ILE A 247 -3.41 21.25 -15.21
N LYS A 248 -4.42 21.90 -15.82
CA LYS A 248 -4.74 23.32 -15.60
C LYS A 248 -5.21 23.62 -14.17
N ASP A 249 -5.79 22.65 -13.47
CA ASP A 249 -6.33 22.84 -12.13
C ASP A 249 -5.21 22.97 -11.10
N TYR A 250 -4.11 22.22 -11.29
CA TYR A 250 -2.89 22.38 -10.49
C TYR A 250 -2.23 23.74 -10.73
N ALA A 251 -2.16 24.19 -12.00
CA ALA A 251 -1.62 25.51 -12.32
C ALA A 251 -2.46 26.62 -11.69
N ALA A 252 -3.80 26.53 -11.80
CA ALA A 252 -4.73 27.47 -11.19
C ALA A 252 -4.57 27.53 -9.66
N TYR A 253 -4.36 26.39 -8.99
CA TYR A 253 -4.08 26.37 -7.56
C TYR A 253 -2.80 27.15 -7.22
N VAL A 254 -1.70 26.87 -7.93
CA VAL A 254 -0.39 27.52 -7.68
C VAL A 254 -0.46 29.03 -7.93
N ASP A 255 -1.17 29.44 -8.98
CA ASP A 255 -1.37 30.87 -9.30
C ASP A 255 -2.25 31.58 -8.26
N THR A 256 -3.27 30.88 -7.74
CA THR A 256 -4.18 31.44 -6.73
C THR A 256 -3.52 31.50 -5.35
N TYR A 257 -2.69 30.51 -5.00
CA TYR A 257 -2.06 30.37 -3.70
C TYR A 257 -0.53 30.19 -3.81
N PRO A 258 0.22 31.20 -4.29
CA PRO A 258 1.65 31.09 -4.55
C PRO A 258 2.49 30.83 -3.29
N GLU A 259 2.02 31.33 -2.14
CA GLU A 259 2.67 31.17 -0.83
C GLU A 259 2.11 29.97 -0.04
N SER A 260 1.38 29.07 -0.70
CA SER A 260 0.77 27.94 -0.01
C SER A 260 1.80 26.95 0.53
N GLY A 261 1.60 26.51 1.78
CA GLY A 261 2.34 25.39 2.34
C GLY A 261 2.20 24.07 1.57
N TYR A 262 1.15 23.94 0.75
CA TYR A 262 0.91 22.78 -0.11
C TYR A 262 1.48 22.92 -1.53
N LYS A 263 2.18 24.03 -1.83
CA LYS A 263 2.67 24.30 -3.20
C LYS A 263 3.54 23.16 -3.72
N ALA A 264 4.43 22.61 -2.88
CA ALA A 264 5.30 21.50 -3.28
C ALA A 264 4.49 20.23 -3.63
N ASP A 265 3.47 19.89 -2.83
CA ASP A 265 2.57 18.77 -3.09
C ASP A 265 1.78 18.94 -4.39
N VAL A 266 1.29 20.16 -4.64
CA VAL A 266 0.53 20.47 -5.86
C VAL A 266 1.40 20.44 -7.10
N LEU A 267 2.62 21.01 -7.05
CA LEU A 267 3.58 20.92 -8.14
C LEU A 267 4.03 19.48 -8.39
N TRP A 268 4.17 18.68 -7.33
CA TRP A 268 4.43 17.24 -7.48
C TRP A 268 3.29 16.55 -8.22
N MET A 269 2.03 16.74 -7.79
CA MET A 269 0.87 16.17 -8.48
C MET A 269 0.78 16.62 -9.95
N LYS A 270 1.03 17.92 -10.20
CA LYS A 270 1.09 18.49 -11.56
C LYS A 270 2.14 17.79 -12.42
N GLY A 271 3.37 17.66 -11.92
CA GLY A 271 4.47 17.02 -12.65
C GLY A 271 4.17 15.55 -12.97
N ILE A 272 3.54 14.82 -12.04
CA ILE A 272 3.10 13.44 -12.31
C ILE A 272 1.97 13.39 -13.34
N ALA A 273 1.00 14.31 -13.28
CA ALA A 273 -0.09 14.38 -14.26
C ALA A 273 0.44 14.70 -15.68
N GLU A 274 1.36 15.65 -15.79
CA GLU A 274 2.06 16.00 -17.04
C GLU A 274 2.84 14.80 -17.60
N LYS A 275 3.61 14.11 -16.75
CA LYS A 275 4.36 12.91 -17.15
C LYS A 275 3.45 11.81 -17.67
N LYS A 276 2.31 11.56 -17.00
CA LYS A 276 1.30 10.58 -17.43
C LYS A 276 0.65 10.97 -18.77
N ALA A 277 0.48 12.26 -19.02
CA ALA A 277 -0.03 12.79 -20.28
C ALA A 277 1.02 12.78 -21.42
N GLY A 278 2.29 12.51 -21.12
CA GLY A 278 3.40 12.60 -22.08
C GLY A 278 3.76 14.05 -22.43
N ASP A 279 3.42 15.01 -21.58
CA ASP A 279 3.76 16.43 -21.75
C ASP A 279 5.13 16.72 -21.15
N ASP A 280 6.14 17.04 -21.97
CA ASP A 280 7.51 17.37 -21.58
C ASP A 280 7.63 18.49 -20.52
N ALA A 281 6.55 19.27 -20.27
CA ALA A 281 6.48 20.24 -19.19
C ALA A 281 6.77 19.64 -17.81
N TYR A 282 6.53 18.33 -17.59
CA TYR A 282 6.83 17.67 -16.31
C TYR A 282 8.28 17.86 -15.88
N ARG A 283 9.24 17.93 -16.81
CA ARG A 283 10.65 18.14 -16.46
C ARG A 283 10.86 19.49 -15.80
N THR A 284 10.19 20.53 -16.30
CA THR A 284 10.27 21.87 -15.73
C THR A 284 9.56 21.92 -14.37
N THR A 285 8.37 21.34 -14.30
CA THR A 285 7.60 21.28 -13.05
C THR A 285 8.34 20.51 -11.95
N LEU A 286 8.86 19.32 -12.25
CA LEU A 286 9.63 18.54 -11.28
C LEU A 286 10.98 19.18 -10.96
N ALA A 287 11.59 19.95 -11.87
CA ALA A 287 12.79 20.72 -11.55
C ALA A 287 12.49 21.84 -10.54
N GLU A 288 11.31 22.49 -10.63
CA GLU A 288 10.87 23.44 -9.60
C GLU A 288 10.71 22.72 -8.26
N VAL A 289 10.01 21.58 -8.21
CA VAL A 289 9.86 20.78 -6.98
C VAL A 289 11.23 20.37 -6.42
N ALA A 290 12.16 19.93 -7.27
CA ALA A 290 13.52 19.54 -6.89
C ALA A 290 14.31 20.71 -6.27
N ALA A 291 14.07 21.95 -6.72
CA ALA A 291 14.71 23.15 -6.21
C ALA A 291 14.11 23.67 -4.89
N MET A 292 12.94 23.16 -4.48
CA MET A 292 12.33 23.50 -3.19
C MET A 292 13.00 22.74 -2.04
N ASP A 293 14.27 23.05 -1.78
CA ASP A 293 15.08 22.39 -0.76
C ASP A 293 14.40 22.46 0.63
N GLY A 294 14.49 21.37 1.39
CA GLY A 294 13.81 21.23 2.67
C GLY A 294 12.35 20.80 2.58
N THR A 295 11.77 20.73 1.37
CA THR A 295 10.47 20.08 1.16
C THR A 295 10.63 18.57 1.00
N TYR A 296 9.58 17.85 1.35
CA TYR A 296 9.54 16.40 1.28
C TYR A 296 9.63 15.86 -0.16
N TRP A 297 9.07 16.59 -1.13
CA TRP A 297 9.04 16.18 -2.55
C TRP A 297 10.34 16.42 -3.31
N ALA A 298 11.15 17.39 -2.88
CA ALA A 298 12.39 17.75 -3.55
C ALA A 298 13.36 16.58 -3.84
N PRO A 299 13.72 15.70 -2.88
CA PRO A 299 14.60 14.57 -3.15
C PRO A 299 14.00 13.55 -4.13
N ILE A 300 12.67 13.40 -4.13
CA ILE A 300 11.97 12.44 -4.99
C ILE A 300 11.91 12.98 -6.43
N ALA A 301 11.61 14.27 -6.58
CA ALA A 301 11.63 14.93 -7.88
C ALA A 301 13.01 14.87 -8.53
N LYS A 302 14.09 15.01 -7.75
CA LYS A 302 15.47 14.78 -8.21
C LYS A 302 15.64 13.35 -8.75
N SER A 303 15.23 12.33 -7.99
CA SER A 303 15.30 10.93 -8.45
C SER A 303 14.50 10.68 -9.74
N VAL A 304 13.27 11.21 -9.86
CA VAL A 304 12.48 11.06 -11.10
C VAL A 304 13.19 11.66 -12.32
N LEU A 305 13.90 12.78 -12.14
CA LEU A 305 14.60 13.46 -13.23
C LEU A 305 15.94 12.79 -13.59
N GLU A 306 16.56 12.06 -12.65
CA GLU A 306 17.85 11.38 -12.85
C GLU A 306 17.71 9.97 -13.47
N GLU A 307 16.53 9.36 -13.42
CA GLU A 307 16.24 8.02 -13.98
C GLU A 307 16.01 7.99 -15.51
N GLU A 308 16.01 9.15 -16.19
CA GLU A 308 15.80 9.30 -17.65
C GLU A 308 17.05 9.80 -18.39
#